data_AF-A0A529PSG9-F1
#
_entry.id   AF-A0A529PSG9-F1
#
_cell.length_a   1.000
_cell.length_b   1.000
_cell.length_c   1.000
_cell.angle_alpha   90.00
_cell.angle_beta   90.00
_cell.angle_gamma   90.00
#
_symmetry.space_group_name_H-M   'P 1'
#
loop_
_entity.id
_entity.type
_entity.pdbx_description
1 polymer ?
#
loop_
_entity_poly.entity_id
_entity_poly.type
_entity_poly.pdbx_seq_one_letter_code
_entity_poly.pdbx_strand_id
1 'polypeptide(L)'
;QEDLGTKLDWVAVDHFNTGHPHSHIIVRGRDDRGENLVIAREYISSGIRERAAELVSLDLGPRTDREIELRLRREMEQERFTSIDRRLLSMRDDDGLVSPGGPDAIRQTLHQGRLRKLERMGLAAEVGAGSWRLDDELEATLRRTGERGDIIKTMHRELTGKGLARRAADWVIHDRSGEPVQSLVGRVVARGLADEINDRHYMIVDAVDGKSHWINIGRGEAMETMPNGCIVRVAPRNTEPRQVDRTIAEIAAAHGGRYDVDMHLKHDPSATESFARTHVRRLEAIRRATGGVEREPNGTWLIAPDHLDRVANYEGQRARAEPVVADKLSSMALERQVSFNGATWLDRELVADRPEPLHGSGFGRDVREAQARRRQWLIAQGLAHKEQDGIVYRANMLSILRQRELNRVAGQLSEELGLPYAEARSGGRVEGTLRRSVELASGKYAVVEKSREFTLVPWRPVLERHVGKEVSGVVSGEGISWTVGRQRSGPGVS
;
A
#
# COMPACT_ATOMS: atom_id res chain seq x y z
N GLN A 1 -13.22 34.23 7.09
CA GLN A 1 -13.87 35.00 6.02
C GLN A 1 -13.62 36.48 6.25
N GLU A 2 -13.92 37.02 7.45
CA GLU A 2 -13.62 38.42 7.81
C GLU A 2 -12.13 38.77 7.67
N ASP A 3 -11.23 38.00 8.28
CA ASP A 3 -9.77 38.25 8.19
C ASP A 3 -9.21 38.17 6.75
N LEU A 4 -9.89 37.46 5.85
CA LEU A 4 -9.46 37.28 4.45
C LEU A 4 -10.25 38.17 3.47
N GLY A 5 -11.27 38.90 3.94
CA GLY A 5 -12.09 39.78 3.11
C GLY A 5 -12.87 39.09 1.98
N THR A 6 -13.04 37.76 2.02
CA THR A 6 -13.70 36.98 0.97
C THR A 6 -14.52 35.82 1.55
N LYS A 7 -15.56 35.40 0.83
CA LYS A 7 -16.31 34.18 1.17
C LYS A 7 -15.50 32.95 0.78
N LEU A 8 -15.56 31.95 1.65
CA LEU A 8 -14.87 30.69 1.45
C LEU A 8 -15.89 29.58 1.30
N ASP A 9 -15.75 28.77 0.26
CA ASP A 9 -16.41 27.47 0.17
C ASP A 9 -15.54 26.46 0.94
N TRP A 10 -16.08 25.86 1.99
CA TRP A 10 -15.34 24.89 2.81
C TRP A 10 -16.23 23.77 3.33
N VAL A 11 -15.61 22.65 3.67
CA VAL A 11 -16.22 21.51 4.36
C VAL A 11 -15.29 21.09 5.49
N ALA A 12 -15.85 20.62 6.60
CA ALA A 12 -15.08 20.07 7.70
C ALA A 12 -15.49 18.65 8.07
N VAL A 13 -14.54 17.88 8.60
CA VAL A 13 -14.74 16.53 9.13
C VAL A 13 -14.05 16.42 10.48
N ASP A 14 -14.79 16.01 11.50
CA ASP A 14 -14.27 15.82 12.85
C ASP A 14 -13.85 14.37 13.08
N HIS A 15 -12.63 14.20 13.57
CA HIS A 15 -12.04 12.91 13.91
C HIS A 15 -11.90 12.80 15.43
N PHE A 16 -12.61 11.86 16.03
CA PHE A 16 -12.51 11.55 17.47
C PHE A 16 -11.73 10.25 17.75
N ASN A 17 -11.22 9.60 16.69
CA ASN A 17 -10.66 8.25 16.70
C ASN A 17 -9.12 8.22 16.67
N THR A 18 -8.47 9.38 16.74
CA THR A 18 -7.00 9.54 16.80
C THR A 18 -6.55 9.93 18.21
N GLY A 19 -5.24 9.99 18.47
CA GLY A 19 -4.70 10.29 19.79
C GLY A 19 -5.17 11.62 20.40
N HIS A 20 -5.64 12.56 19.56
CA HIS A 20 -6.30 13.81 19.92
C HIS A 20 -7.44 14.11 18.94
N PRO A 21 -8.67 14.39 19.43
CA PRO A 21 -9.74 14.84 18.56
C PRO A 21 -9.31 16.05 17.74
N HIS A 22 -9.54 16.01 16.43
CA HIS A 22 -9.16 17.09 15.52
C HIS A 22 -10.12 17.20 14.35
N SER A 23 -10.18 18.37 13.73
CA SER A 23 -11.03 18.65 12.58
C SER A 23 -10.17 18.89 11.35
N HIS A 24 -10.50 18.22 10.25
CA HIS A 24 -9.98 18.56 8.94
C HIS A 24 -10.89 19.58 8.29
N ILE A 25 -10.33 20.68 7.78
CA ILE A 25 -11.08 21.72 7.08
C ILE A 25 -10.53 21.80 5.66
N ILE A 26 -11.36 21.45 4.69
CA ILE A 26 -11.03 21.57 3.26
C ILE A 26 -11.63 22.88 2.78
N VAL A 27 -10.77 23.77 2.28
CA VAL A 27 -11.18 25.05 1.71
C VAL A 27 -10.94 25.02 0.20
N ARG A 28 -11.92 25.45 -0.57
CA ARG A 28 -11.76 25.62 -2.03
C ARG A 28 -10.68 26.66 -2.29
N GLY A 29 -9.73 26.34 -3.17
CA GLY A 29 -8.64 27.25 -3.57
C GLY A 29 -9.07 28.45 -4.43
N ARG A 30 -10.35 28.85 -4.38
CA ARG A 30 -10.89 30.00 -5.11
C ARG A 30 -11.64 30.93 -4.18
N ASP A 31 -11.49 32.22 -4.40
CA ASP A 31 -12.23 33.26 -3.69
C ASP A 31 -13.66 33.43 -4.23
N ASP A 32 -14.41 34.36 -3.65
CA ASP A 32 -15.79 34.68 -4.04
C ASP A 32 -15.94 35.32 -5.42
N ARG A 33 -14.83 35.73 -6.04
CA ARG A 33 -14.77 36.23 -7.43
C ARG A 33 -14.37 35.13 -8.41
N GLY A 34 -14.06 33.93 -7.92
CA GLY A 34 -13.59 32.80 -8.71
C GLY A 34 -12.10 32.85 -9.03
N GLU A 35 -11.35 33.81 -8.49
CA GLU A 35 -9.90 33.92 -8.62
C GLU A 35 -9.18 33.01 -7.61
N ASN A 36 -7.86 32.86 -7.74
CA ASN A 36 -7.09 32.04 -6.80
C ASN A 36 -7.15 32.62 -5.38
N LEU A 37 -7.53 31.79 -4.41
CA LEU A 37 -7.48 32.17 -3.00
C LEU A 37 -6.03 32.28 -2.54
N VAL A 38 -5.59 33.48 -2.19
CA VAL A 38 -4.24 33.74 -1.65
C VAL A 38 -4.34 33.99 -0.16
N ILE A 39 -3.63 33.17 0.63
CA ILE A 39 -3.54 33.33 2.08
C ILE A 39 -2.08 33.59 2.46
N ALA A 40 -1.84 34.62 3.26
CA ALA A 40 -0.50 34.95 3.74
C ALA A 40 0.11 33.78 4.53
N ARG A 41 1.40 33.50 4.29
CA ARG A 41 2.11 32.39 4.94
C ARG A 41 2.11 32.54 6.46
N GLU A 42 2.32 33.76 6.97
CA GLU A 42 2.31 34.03 8.41
C GLU A 42 0.93 33.67 9.01
N TYR A 43 -0.15 34.04 8.31
CA TYR A 43 -1.51 33.74 8.74
C TYR A 43 -1.79 32.23 8.80
N ILE A 44 -1.29 31.46 7.81
CA ILE A 44 -1.34 30.00 7.86
C ILE A 44 -0.53 29.44 9.03
N SER A 45 0.66 29.99 9.27
CA SER A 45 1.62 29.43 10.25
C SER A 45 1.24 29.67 11.71
N SER A 46 0.65 30.82 12.03
CA SER A 46 0.28 31.22 13.40
C SER A 46 -1.08 31.91 13.49
N GLY A 47 -1.42 32.78 12.54
CA GLY A 47 -2.62 33.62 12.62
C GLY A 47 -3.93 32.84 12.77
N ILE A 48 -4.14 31.75 12.02
CA ILE A 48 -5.34 30.90 12.16
C ILE A 48 -5.45 30.33 13.57
N ARG A 49 -4.34 29.89 14.16
CA ARG A 49 -4.33 29.32 15.52
C ARG A 49 -4.66 30.38 16.56
N GLU A 50 -4.10 31.57 16.44
CA GLU A 50 -4.37 32.69 17.33
C GLU A 50 -5.84 33.10 17.26
N ARG A 51 -6.39 33.27 16.06
CA ARG A 51 -7.81 33.57 15.85
C ARG A 51 -8.74 32.49 16.41
N ALA A 52 -8.43 31.22 16.15
CA ALA A 52 -9.21 30.13 16.70
C ALA A 52 -9.17 30.12 18.24
N ALA A 53 -8.01 30.40 18.84
CA ALA A 53 -7.87 30.49 20.30
C ALA A 53 -8.65 31.68 20.88
N GLU A 54 -8.63 32.84 20.22
CA GLU A 54 -9.41 34.03 20.61
C GLU A 54 -10.91 33.72 20.60
N LEU A 55 -11.43 33.17 19.50
CA LEU A 55 -12.85 32.84 19.35
C LEU A 55 -13.31 31.79 20.37
N VAL A 56 -12.54 30.71 20.53
CA VAL A 56 -12.85 29.68 21.54
C VAL A 56 -12.81 30.26 22.95
N SER A 57 -11.88 31.18 23.24
CA SER A 57 -11.80 31.83 24.55
C SER A 57 -12.97 32.78 24.80
N LEU A 58 -13.53 33.39 23.74
CA LEU A 58 -14.71 34.24 23.84
C LEU A 58 -15.97 33.41 24.14
N ASP A 59 -16.11 32.25 23.50
CA ASP A 59 -17.27 31.37 23.67
C ASP A 59 -17.22 30.53 24.96
N LEU A 60 -16.05 29.97 25.29
CA LEU A 60 -15.87 29.02 26.40
C LEU A 60 -15.17 29.61 27.62
N GLY A 61 -14.66 30.85 27.51
CA GLY A 61 -13.81 31.47 28.52
C GLY A 61 -12.33 31.08 28.38
N PRO A 62 -11.42 31.82 29.05
CA PRO A 62 -10.00 31.46 29.07
C PRO A 62 -9.79 30.14 29.81
N ARG A 63 -8.79 29.37 29.39
CA ARG A 63 -8.42 28.13 30.10
C ARG A 63 -7.99 28.47 31.53
N THR A 64 -8.58 27.80 32.50
CA THR A 64 -8.22 27.99 33.91
C THR A 64 -6.90 27.31 34.26
N ASP A 65 -6.18 27.82 35.26
CA ASP A 65 -4.94 27.20 35.75
C ASP A 65 -5.17 25.75 36.18
N ARG A 66 -6.34 25.45 36.75
CA ARG A 66 -6.75 24.09 37.15
C ARG A 66 -6.86 23.15 35.94
N GLU A 67 -7.42 23.60 34.82
CA GLU A 67 -7.51 22.78 33.61
C GLU A 67 -6.14 22.55 32.96
N ILE A 68 -5.28 23.57 32.99
CA ILE A 68 -3.89 23.46 32.54
C ILE A 68 -3.14 22.44 33.39
N GLU A 69 -3.26 22.54 34.71
CA GLU A 69 -2.62 21.62 35.65
C GLU A 69 -3.13 20.18 35.48
N LEU A 70 -4.45 19.97 35.39
CA LEU A 70 -5.03 18.64 35.17
C LEU A 70 -4.54 17.99 33.88
N ARG A 71 -4.42 18.77 32.80
CA ARG A 71 -3.83 18.28 31.54
C ARG A 71 -2.38 17.87 31.73
N LEU A 72 -1.55 18.71 32.36
CA LEU A 72 -0.14 18.41 32.58
C LEU A 72 0.06 17.18 33.49
N ARG A 73 -0.76 17.03 34.54
CA ARG A 73 -0.77 15.81 35.37
C ARG A 73 -1.07 14.56 34.55
N ARG A 74 -1.98 14.64 33.57
CA ARG A 74 -2.26 13.51 32.65
C ARG A 74 -1.10 13.24 31.71
N GLU A 75 -0.34 14.24 31.28
CA GLU A 75 0.83 14.06 30.41
C GLU A 75 1.99 13.36 31.13
N MET A 76 2.13 13.58 32.44
CA MET A 76 3.21 13.06 33.27
C MET A 76 3.44 11.54 33.10
N GLU A 77 2.37 10.74 33.10
CA GLU A 77 2.45 9.27 33.01
C GLU A 77 2.43 8.71 31.59
N GLN A 78 2.27 9.54 30.56
CA GLN A 78 2.09 9.04 29.19
C GLN A 78 3.40 8.56 28.55
N GLU A 79 3.37 7.40 27.90
CA GLU A 79 4.51 6.85 27.17
C GLU A 79 4.58 7.41 25.74
N ARG A 80 4.58 8.74 25.62
CA ARG A 80 4.69 9.49 24.37
C ARG A 80 5.37 10.83 24.59
N PHE A 81 5.75 11.51 23.51
CA PHE A 81 6.31 12.86 23.59
C PHE A 81 5.22 13.88 23.96
N THR A 82 5.44 14.64 25.03
CA THR A 82 4.46 15.55 25.64
C THR A 82 4.93 17.00 25.64
N SER A 83 4.07 17.91 26.10
CA SER A 83 4.46 19.32 26.28
C SER A 83 5.48 19.50 27.42
N ILE A 84 5.47 18.61 28.42
CA ILE A 84 6.46 18.59 29.50
C ILE A 84 7.85 18.26 28.95
N ASP A 85 7.95 17.26 28.07
CA ASP A 85 9.23 16.84 27.48
C ASP A 85 9.85 17.94 26.62
N ARG A 86 9.03 18.61 25.80
CA ARG A 86 9.48 19.78 25.02
C ARG A 86 10.04 20.88 25.91
N ARG A 87 9.44 21.10 27.08
CA ARG A 87 9.91 22.09 28.05
C ARG A 87 11.22 21.64 28.70
N LEU A 88 11.35 20.38 29.08
CA LEU A 88 12.59 19.82 29.63
C LEU A 88 13.74 19.92 28.62
N LEU A 89 13.51 19.59 27.35
CA LEU A 89 14.52 19.74 26.30
C LEU A 89 14.94 21.20 26.10
N SER A 90 14.03 22.17 26.24
CA SER A 90 14.38 23.60 26.17
C SER A 90 15.17 24.12 27.38
N MET A 91 15.21 23.36 28.48
CA MET A 91 15.99 23.66 29.68
C MET A 91 17.36 22.96 29.68
N ARG A 92 17.63 22.12 28.69
CA ARG A 92 18.87 21.37 28.55
C ARG A 92 20.03 22.35 28.35
N ASP A 93 21.04 22.25 29.20
CA ASP A 93 22.29 23.01 29.05
C ASP A 93 23.25 22.34 28.05
N ASP A 94 24.39 22.99 27.81
CA ASP A 94 25.43 22.51 26.87
C ASP A 94 26.04 21.17 27.30
N ASP A 95 25.99 20.84 28.60
CA ASP A 95 26.46 19.58 29.18
C ASP A 95 25.39 18.46 29.13
N GLY A 96 24.22 18.76 28.56
CA GLY A 96 23.10 17.85 28.41
C GLY A 96 22.32 17.57 29.70
N LEU A 97 22.48 18.43 30.70
CA LEU A 97 21.80 18.35 31.98
C LEU A 97 20.58 19.27 31.99
N VAL A 98 19.58 18.86 32.77
CA VAL A 98 18.35 19.60 33.03
C VAL A 98 18.18 19.71 34.53
N SER A 99 18.10 20.95 35.02
CA SER A 99 17.79 21.25 36.41
C SER A 99 16.42 21.94 36.44
N PRO A 100 15.31 21.23 36.68
CA PRO A 100 13.98 21.83 36.74
C PRO A 100 13.81 22.60 38.08
N GLY A 101 14.59 23.67 38.25
CA GLY A 101 14.46 24.63 39.34
C GLY A 101 13.75 25.89 38.86
N GLY A 102 12.76 26.37 39.60
CA GLY A 102 12.03 27.60 39.29
C GLY A 102 11.04 27.99 40.38
N PRO A 103 10.50 29.22 40.34
CA PRO A 103 9.62 29.75 41.40
C PRO A 103 8.23 29.08 41.49
N ASP A 104 7.86 28.26 40.50
CA ASP A 104 6.56 27.57 40.44
C ASP A 104 6.68 26.12 40.94
N ALA A 105 6.27 25.90 42.20
CA ALA A 105 6.31 24.59 42.87
C ALA A 105 5.46 23.51 42.17
N ILE A 106 4.36 23.90 41.52
CA ILE A 106 3.47 22.97 40.82
C ILE A 106 4.17 22.45 39.56
N ARG A 107 4.78 23.34 38.77
CA ARG A 107 5.57 22.95 37.59
C ARG A 107 6.79 22.11 37.97
N GLN A 108 7.46 22.44 39.07
CA GLN A 108 8.57 21.64 39.57
C GLN A 108 8.14 20.20 39.88
N THR A 109 7.00 20.04 40.56
CA THR A 109 6.42 18.72 40.86
C THR A 109 6.12 17.93 39.58
N LEU A 110 5.52 18.58 38.57
CA LEU A 110 5.20 17.96 37.28
C LEU A 110 6.46 17.55 36.50
N HIS A 111 7.49 18.39 36.48
CA HIS A 111 8.77 18.09 35.84
C HIS A 111 9.48 16.94 36.54
N GLN A 112 9.53 16.94 37.87
CA GLN A 112 10.17 15.88 38.65
C GLN A 112 9.44 14.55 38.49
N GLY A 113 8.10 14.54 38.54
CA GLY A 113 7.30 13.34 38.29
C GLY A 113 7.51 12.80 36.86
N ARG A 114 7.58 13.70 35.86
CA ARG A 114 7.88 13.30 34.48
C ARG A 114 9.29 12.72 34.35
N LEU A 115 10.31 13.34 34.94
CA LEU A 115 11.69 12.85 34.92
C LEU A 115 11.82 11.46 35.57
N ARG A 116 11.12 11.22 36.68
CA ARG A 116 11.01 9.88 37.30
C ARG A 116 10.33 8.86 36.38
N LYS A 117 9.34 9.25 35.58
CA LYS A 117 8.76 8.38 34.54
C LYS A 117 9.77 8.08 33.45
N LEU A 118 10.48 9.10 32.94
CA LEU A 118 11.52 8.95 31.92
C LEU A 118 12.68 8.07 32.40
N GLU A 119 13.07 8.18 33.67
CA GLU A 119 14.07 7.32 34.32
C GLU A 119 13.66 5.85 34.32
N ARG A 120 12.41 5.54 34.70
CA ARG A 120 11.88 4.16 34.61
C ARG A 120 11.85 3.62 33.18
N MET A 121 11.81 4.50 32.17
CA MET A 121 11.88 4.16 30.75
C MET A 121 13.32 4.11 30.22
N GLY A 122 14.33 4.43 31.05
CA GLY A 122 15.74 4.51 30.65
C GLY A 122 16.10 5.74 29.82
N LEU A 123 15.25 6.77 29.80
CA LEU A 123 15.42 7.99 28.99
C LEU A 123 15.93 9.19 29.78
N ALA A 124 16.09 9.05 31.09
CA ALA A 124 16.67 10.06 31.95
C ALA A 124 17.44 9.40 33.11
N ALA A 125 18.44 10.08 33.64
CA ALA A 125 19.19 9.64 34.82
C ALA A 125 19.47 10.81 35.75
N GLU A 126 19.25 10.63 37.05
CA GLU A 126 19.61 11.64 38.07
C GLU A 126 21.13 11.62 38.30
N VAL A 127 21.79 12.77 38.10
CA VAL A 127 23.26 12.91 38.22
C VAL A 127 23.66 13.51 39.58
N GLY A 128 22.73 14.19 40.26
CA GLY A 128 22.89 14.73 41.62
C GLY A 128 22.28 16.11 41.79
N ALA A 129 21.93 16.48 43.03
CA ALA A 129 21.36 17.80 43.39
C ALA A 129 20.12 18.24 42.59
N GLY A 130 19.28 17.28 42.16
CA GLY A 130 18.10 17.56 41.33
C GLY A 130 18.41 17.87 39.86
N SER A 131 19.65 17.63 39.42
CA SER A 131 20.07 17.67 38.02
C SER A 131 19.92 16.31 37.35
N TRP A 132 19.41 16.32 36.13
CA TRP A 132 19.06 15.13 35.35
C TRP A 132 19.73 15.16 33.99
N ARG A 133 20.34 14.04 33.58
CA ARG A 133 20.77 13.84 32.20
C ARG A 133 19.62 13.24 31.40
N LEU A 134 19.29 13.86 30.27
CA LEU A 134 18.33 13.31 29.31
C LEU A 134 19.06 12.47 28.27
N ASP A 135 18.42 11.40 27.81
CA ASP A 135 18.89 10.64 26.65
C ASP A 135 18.83 11.50 25.37
N ASP A 136 19.84 11.39 24.51
CA ASP A 136 19.93 12.17 23.27
C ASP A 136 18.84 11.80 22.26
N GLU A 137 18.35 10.56 22.31
CA GLU A 137 17.27 10.03 21.49
C GLU A 137 15.91 10.07 22.22
N LEU A 138 15.78 10.85 23.32
CA LEU A 138 14.56 10.93 24.12
C LEU A 138 13.33 11.28 23.28
N GLU A 139 13.41 12.31 22.45
CA GLU A 139 12.29 12.72 21.61
C GLU A 139 11.93 11.63 20.59
N ALA A 140 12.93 11.07 19.91
CA ALA A 140 12.74 10.03 18.91
C ALA A 140 12.11 8.76 19.52
N THR A 141 12.59 8.35 20.68
CA THR A 141 12.11 7.16 21.40
C THR A 141 10.69 7.35 21.92
N LEU A 142 10.37 8.50 22.52
CA LEU A 142 9.02 8.79 23.00
C LEU A 142 8.01 8.91 21.85
N ARG A 143 8.40 9.50 20.71
CA ARG A 143 7.54 9.56 19.52
C ARG A 143 7.26 8.17 18.97
N ARG A 144 8.29 7.33 18.82
CA ARG A 144 8.15 5.93 18.36
C ARG A 144 7.28 5.10 19.31
N THR A 145 7.46 5.26 20.61
CA THR A 145 6.66 4.56 21.64
C THR A 145 5.19 4.99 21.58
N GLY A 146 4.94 6.30 21.46
CA GLY A 146 3.59 6.84 21.29
C GLY A 146 2.89 6.32 20.04
N GLU A 147 3.58 6.38 18.89
CA GLU A 147 3.09 5.85 17.61
C GLU A 147 2.75 4.36 17.71
N ARG A 148 3.66 3.57 18.30
CA ARG A 148 3.43 2.14 18.53
C ARG A 148 2.18 1.89 19.39
N GLY A 149 1.98 2.68 20.44
CA GLY A 149 0.78 2.60 21.29
C GLY A 149 -0.51 2.90 20.53
N ASP A 150 -0.49 3.87 19.60
CA ASP A 150 -1.65 4.21 18.77
C ASP A 150 -1.91 3.15 17.68
N ILE A 151 -0.87 2.52 17.14
CA ILE A 151 -0.98 1.35 16.24
C ILE A 151 -1.65 0.18 16.98
N ILE A 152 -1.22 -0.13 18.20
CA ILE A 152 -1.80 -1.21 19.04
C ILE A 152 -3.29 -0.97 19.30
N LYS A 153 -3.68 0.27 19.62
CA LYS A 153 -5.10 0.63 19.78
C LYS A 153 -5.90 0.45 18.49
N THR A 154 -5.33 0.85 17.36
CA THR A 154 -5.93 0.67 16.04
C THR A 154 -6.13 -0.80 15.72
N MET A 155 -5.09 -1.63 15.88
CA MET A 155 -5.14 -3.08 15.73
C MET A 155 -6.25 -3.70 16.59
N HIS A 156 -6.32 -3.33 17.87
CA HIS A 156 -7.34 -3.83 18.77
C HIS A 156 -8.75 -3.53 18.28
N ARG A 157 -9.00 -2.27 17.90
CA ARG A 157 -10.29 -1.81 17.40
C ARG A 157 -10.71 -2.54 16.12
N GLU A 158 -9.83 -2.59 15.12
CA GLU A 158 -10.14 -3.18 13.82
C GLU A 158 -10.32 -4.70 13.89
N LEU A 159 -9.50 -5.41 14.66
CA LEU A 159 -9.63 -6.86 14.83
C LEU A 159 -10.88 -7.22 15.64
N THR A 160 -11.13 -6.53 16.75
CA THR A 160 -12.28 -6.80 17.62
C THR A 160 -13.58 -6.47 16.90
N GLY A 161 -13.65 -5.34 16.19
CA GLY A 161 -14.82 -4.94 15.41
C GLY A 161 -15.21 -5.92 14.30
N LYS A 162 -14.30 -6.81 13.89
CA LYS A 162 -14.53 -7.85 12.87
C LYS A 162 -14.63 -9.26 13.43
N GLY A 163 -14.67 -9.42 14.76
CA GLY A 163 -14.69 -10.73 15.40
C GLY A 163 -13.40 -11.53 15.21
N LEU A 164 -12.29 -10.86 14.85
CA LEU A 164 -10.98 -11.45 14.60
C LEU A 164 -10.00 -11.18 15.75
N ALA A 165 -10.51 -10.97 16.96
CA ALA A 165 -9.66 -10.68 18.11
C ALA A 165 -8.56 -11.76 18.26
N ARG A 166 -7.32 -11.29 18.41
CA ARG A 166 -6.12 -12.09 18.68
C ARG A 166 -5.48 -11.64 19.98
N ARG A 167 -4.61 -12.47 20.55
CA ARG A 167 -3.79 -12.05 21.70
C ARG A 167 -2.81 -10.98 21.22
N ALA A 168 -2.51 -10.01 22.08
CA ALA A 168 -1.55 -8.96 21.75
C ALA A 168 -0.14 -9.51 21.41
N ALA A 169 0.21 -10.68 21.96
CA ALA A 169 1.47 -11.38 21.64
C ALA A 169 1.54 -11.90 20.19
N ASP A 170 0.40 -12.05 19.51
CA ASP A 170 0.31 -12.50 18.13
C ASP A 170 0.31 -11.31 17.14
N TRP A 171 0.52 -10.07 17.63
CA TRP A 171 0.59 -8.88 16.78
C TRP A 171 2.02 -8.58 16.38
N VAL A 172 2.22 -8.27 15.11
CA VAL A 172 3.51 -7.86 14.55
C VAL A 172 3.34 -6.51 13.89
N ILE A 173 4.21 -5.56 14.21
CA ILE A 173 4.16 -4.20 13.68
C ILE A 173 5.37 -4.00 12.79
N HIS A 174 5.11 -3.81 11.51
CA HIS A 174 6.08 -3.48 10.47
C HIS A 174 5.99 -1.98 10.19
N ASP A 175 6.59 -1.20 11.09
CA ASP A 175 6.72 0.26 10.96
C ASP A 175 7.96 0.65 10.12
N ARG A 176 8.24 1.95 10.00
CA ARG A 176 9.35 2.46 9.17
C ARG A 176 10.74 2.18 9.75
N SER A 177 10.82 1.94 11.05
CA SER A 177 12.08 1.75 11.79
C SER A 177 12.40 0.28 12.07
N GLY A 178 11.41 -0.59 11.90
CA GLY A 178 11.54 -2.02 12.12
C GLY A 178 12.11 -2.79 10.92
N GLU A 179 12.16 -4.10 11.09
CA GLU A 179 12.54 -5.02 10.03
C GLU A 179 11.51 -5.00 8.88
N PRO A 180 11.95 -5.15 7.62
CA PRO A 180 11.03 -5.29 6.50
C PRO A 180 10.11 -6.49 6.68
N VAL A 181 8.88 -6.37 6.19
CA VAL A 181 7.95 -7.50 6.13
C VAL A 181 8.59 -8.63 5.31
N GLN A 182 8.53 -9.86 5.82
CA GLN A 182 8.79 -11.04 4.99
C GLN A 182 7.55 -11.35 4.14
N SER A 183 7.71 -12.13 3.07
CA SER A 183 6.54 -12.48 2.26
C SER A 183 5.53 -13.26 3.10
N LEU A 184 4.28 -12.79 3.13
CA LEU A 184 3.19 -13.41 3.88
C LEU A 184 1.90 -13.41 3.06
N VAL A 185 1.03 -14.39 3.34
CA VAL A 185 -0.32 -14.47 2.79
C VAL A 185 -1.32 -14.31 3.93
N GLY A 186 -2.39 -13.55 3.69
CA GLY A 186 -3.43 -13.38 4.69
C GLY A 186 -4.67 -12.67 4.16
N ARG A 187 -5.69 -12.58 5.00
CA ARG A 187 -6.88 -11.76 4.71
C ARG A 187 -6.67 -10.32 5.17
N VAL A 188 -7.08 -9.37 4.34
CA VAL A 188 -7.08 -7.95 4.70
C VAL A 188 -8.15 -7.70 5.75
N VAL A 189 -7.72 -7.27 6.92
CA VAL A 189 -8.60 -6.84 8.00
C VAL A 189 -9.00 -5.40 7.77
N ALA A 190 -8.05 -4.49 7.57
CA ALA A 190 -8.34 -3.07 7.34
C ALA A 190 -7.22 -2.39 6.56
N ARG A 191 -7.54 -1.25 5.94
CA ARG A 191 -6.59 -0.30 5.37
C ARG A 191 -6.98 1.10 5.85
N GLY A 192 -6.01 1.92 6.21
CA GLY A 192 -6.27 3.28 6.70
C GLY A 192 -5.05 4.18 6.58
N LEU A 193 -5.18 5.42 7.05
CA LEU A 193 -4.11 6.41 7.09
C LEU A 193 -3.27 6.20 8.35
N ALA A 194 -1.96 6.08 8.17
CA ALA A 194 -0.96 6.04 9.24
C ALA A 194 -0.43 7.45 9.55
N ASP A 195 -0.32 8.29 8.52
CA ASP A 195 0.15 9.67 8.61
C ASP A 195 -0.55 10.49 7.52
N GLU A 196 -1.48 11.33 7.96
CA GLU A 196 -2.31 12.16 7.07
C GLU A 196 -1.50 13.26 6.39
N ILE A 197 -0.44 13.78 7.04
CA ILE A 197 0.38 14.87 6.51
C ILE A 197 1.21 14.37 5.33
N ASN A 198 1.74 13.14 5.44
CA ASN A 198 2.61 12.55 4.42
C ASN A 198 1.88 11.57 3.50
N ASP A 199 0.54 11.53 3.53
CA ASP A 199 -0.33 10.60 2.78
C ASP A 199 0.10 9.12 2.93
N ARG A 200 0.58 8.75 4.12
CA ARG A 200 1.03 7.37 4.35
C ARG A 200 -0.11 6.53 4.86
N HIS A 201 -0.16 5.32 4.34
CA HIS A 201 -1.19 4.35 4.64
C HIS A 201 -0.63 3.14 5.38
N TYR A 202 -1.52 2.44 6.07
CA TYR A 202 -1.26 1.13 6.65
C TYR A 202 -2.26 0.10 6.13
N MET A 203 -1.88 -1.17 6.27
CA MET A 203 -2.76 -2.32 6.08
C MET A 203 -2.62 -3.28 7.26
N ILE A 204 -3.74 -3.81 7.73
CA ILE A 204 -3.79 -4.88 8.74
C ILE A 204 -4.13 -6.18 8.03
N VAL A 205 -3.29 -7.20 8.20
CA VAL A 205 -3.46 -8.53 7.60
C VAL A 205 -3.46 -9.60 8.69
N ASP A 206 -4.52 -10.42 8.74
CA ASP A 206 -4.56 -11.64 9.57
C ASP A 206 -4.01 -12.79 8.71
N ALA A 207 -2.82 -13.26 9.03
CA ALA A 207 -1.97 -14.04 8.15
C ALA A 207 -2.01 -15.55 8.44
N VAL A 208 -1.63 -16.34 7.42
CA VAL A 208 -1.63 -17.81 7.50
C VAL A 208 -0.61 -18.35 8.51
N ASP A 209 0.34 -17.54 8.94
CA ASP A 209 1.30 -17.84 10.01
C ASP A 209 0.69 -17.77 11.43
N GLY A 210 -0.59 -17.39 11.54
CA GLY A 210 -1.34 -17.29 12.79
C GLY A 210 -1.23 -15.94 13.48
N LYS A 211 -0.49 -14.98 12.91
CA LYS A 211 -0.28 -13.63 13.46
C LYS A 211 -1.12 -12.58 12.74
N SER A 212 -1.30 -11.44 13.39
CA SER A 212 -1.89 -10.25 12.77
C SER A 212 -0.83 -9.17 12.58
N HIS A 213 -0.65 -8.75 11.34
CA HIS A 213 0.39 -7.82 10.94
C HIS A 213 -0.20 -6.44 10.68
N TRP A 214 0.32 -5.43 11.36
CA TRP A 214 0.20 -4.05 10.94
C TRP A 214 1.37 -3.72 10.02
N ILE A 215 1.09 -3.24 8.82
CA ILE A 215 2.10 -3.02 7.77
C ILE A 215 1.99 -1.58 7.28
N ASN A 216 3.07 -0.81 7.38
CA ASN A 216 3.18 0.46 6.67
C ASN A 216 3.27 0.17 5.17
N ILE A 217 2.31 0.65 4.37
CA ILE A 217 2.27 0.38 2.92
C ILE A 217 2.80 1.53 2.08
N GLY A 218 3.30 2.60 2.71
CA GLY A 218 3.82 3.76 1.99
C GLY A 218 2.74 4.75 1.57
N ARG A 219 2.97 5.45 0.46
CA ARG A 219 2.04 6.46 -0.08
C ARG A 219 0.78 5.84 -0.69
N GLY A 220 -0.37 6.50 -0.54
CA GLY A 220 -1.69 5.92 -0.84
C GLY A 220 -1.92 5.52 -2.29
N GLU A 221 -1.42 6.30 -3.23
CA GLU A 221 -1.63 6.13 -4.68
C GLU A 221 -0.99 4.86 -5.26
N ALA A 222 -0.07 4.22 -4.53
CA ALA A 222 0.74 3.13 -5.04
C ALA A 222 0.03 1.76 -5.09
N MET A 223 -1.09 1.58 -4.40
CA MET A 223 -1.73 0.27 -4.21
C MET A 223 -3.22 0.30 -4.53
N GLU A 224 -3.66 -0.65 -5.36
CA GLU A 224 -5.07 -0.89 -5.71
C GLU A 224 -5.95 -0.94 -4.45
N THR A 225 -7.18 -0.46 -4.54
CA THR A 225 -8.15 -0.55 -3.45
C THR A 225 -8.43 -2.02 -3.13
N MET A 226 -8.09 -2.43 -1.92
CA MET A 226 -8.28 -3.79 -1.44
C MET A 226 -9.52 -3.86 -0.55
N PRO A 227 -10.58 -4.61 -0.94
CA PRO A 227 -11.75 -4.75 -0.09
C PRO A 227 -11.41 -5.57 1.15
N ASN A 228 -12.06 -5.24 2.26
CA ASN A 228 -11.93 -6.01 3.50
C ASN A 228 -12.31 -7.48 3.28
N GLY A 229 -11.53 -8.39 3.85
CA GLY A 229 -11.69 -9.84 3.72
C GLY A 229 -11.06 -10.44 2.47
N CYS A 230 -10.55 -9.64 1.52
CA CYS A 230 -9.81 -10.17 0.38
C CYS A 230 -8.52 -10.88 0.84
N ILE A 231 -8.06 -11.85 0.07
CA ILE A 231 -6.82 -12.58 0.34
C ILE A 231 -5.70 -11.94 -0.47
N VAL A 232 -4.62 -11.58 0.21
CA VAL A 232 -3.47 -10.89 -0.37
C VAL A 232 -2.17 -11.60 -0.03
N ARG A 233 -1.21 -11.50 -0.94
CA ARG A 233 0.20 -11.73 -0.65
C ARG A 233 0.87 -10.39 -0.47
N VAL A 234 1.51 -10.17 0.67
CA VAL A 234 2.35 -8.99 0.89
C VAL A 234 3.79 -9.43 0.82
N ALA A 235 4.63 -8.70 0.10
CA ALA A 235 6.05 -8.96 0.00
C ALA A 235 6.85 -7.65 0.08
N PRO A 236 8.08 -7.67 0.60
CA PRO A 236 8.94 -6.50 0.58
C PRO A 236 9.26 -6.14 -0.86
N ARG A 237 9.38 -4.84 -1.14
CA ARG A 237 9.80 -4.39 -2.46
C ARG A 237 11.27 -4.76 -2.68
N ASN A 238 11.57 -5.37 -3.82
CA ASN A 238 12.95 -5.73 -4.16
C ASN A 238 13.81 -4.46 -4.35
N THR A 239 14.91 -4.37 -3.60
CA THR A 239 15.89 -3.28 -3.67
C THR A 239 17.10 -3.62 -4.55
N GLU A 240 17.23 -4.87 -4.99
CA GLU A 240 18.34 -5.30 -5.84
C GLU A 240 18.16 -4.85 -7.30
N PRO A 241 19.28 -4.59 -8.01
CA PRO A 241 19.26 -4.37 -9.44
C PRO A 241 18.60 -5.53 -10.19
N ARG A 242 17.71 -5.21 -11.13
CA ARG A 242 16.96 -6.20 -11.91
C ARG A 242 17.87 -6.82 -12.97
N GLN A 243 17.45 -7.94 -13.56
CA GLN A 243 18.17 -8.55 -14.68
C GLN A 243 18.38 -7.57 -15.85
N VAL A 244 17.37 -6.75 -16.15
CA VAL A 244 17.44 -5.67 -17.15
C VAL A 244 18.60 -4.71 -16.86
N ASP A 245 18.82 -4.36 -15.59
CA ASP A 245 19.88 -3.42 -15.19
C ASP A 245 21.27 -4.08 -15.32
N ARG A 246 21.37 -5.38 -15.02
CA ARG A 246 22.59 -6.18 -15.21
C ARG A 246 22.94 -6.32 -16.69
N THR A 247 21.95 -6.62 -17.53
CA THR A 247 22.13 -6.71 -18.99
C THR A 247 22.56 -5.37 -19.60
N ILE A 248 22.02 -4.24 -19.12
CA ILE A 248 22.49 -2.91 -19.54
C ILE A 248 23.97 -2.72 -19.18
N ALA A 249 24.34 -3.00 -17.92
CA ALA A 249 25.72 -2.83 -17.45
C ALA A 249 26.70 -3.72 -18.22
N GLU A 250 26.32 -4.97 -18.50
CA GLU A 250 27.11 -5.93 -19.29
C GLU A 250 27.35 -5.44 -20.72
N ILE A 251 26.29 -5.08 -21.45
CA ILE A 251 26.39 -4.56 -22.81
C ILE A 251 27.22 -3.27 -22.80
N ALA A 252 26.96 -2.36 -21.87
CA ALA A 252 27.71 -1.12 -21.80
C ALA A 252 29.20 -1.34 -21.53
N ALA A 253 29.56 -2.27 -20.65
CA ALA A 253 30.96 -2.63 -20.39
C ALA A 253 31.66 -3.15 -21.65
N ALA A 254 30.97 -3.96 -22.47
CA ALA A 254 31.49 -4.44 -23.75
C ALA A 254 31.65 -3.34 -24.81
N HIS A 255 30.94 -2.22 -24.66
CA HIS A 255 30.91 -1.10 -25.61
C HIS A 255 31.45 0.22 -25.03
N GLY A 256 32.42 0.16 -24.11
CA GLY A 256 33.12 1.34 -23.61
C GLY A 256 32.24 2.28 -22.77
N GLY A 257 31.30 1.72 -22.00
CA GLY A 257 30.34 2.45 -21.18
C GLY A 257 29.14 3.00 -21.94
N ARG A 258 28.88 2.53 -23.17
CA ARG A 258 27.79 3.02 -24.03
C ARG A 258 26.71 1.97 -24.24
N TYR A 259 25.46 2.41 -24.19
CA TYR A 259 24.31 1.55 -24.43
C TYR A 259 23.32 2.20 -25.40
N ASP A 260 22.91 1.46 -26.43
CA ASP A 260 21.77 1.77 -27.28
C ASP A 260 21.09 0.47 -27.77
N VAL A 261 20.02 0.62 -28.55
CA VAL A 261 19.26 -0.53 -29.07
C VAL A 261 20.09 -1.36 -30.06
N ASP A 262 20.91 -0.72 -30.89
CA ASP A 262 21.69 -1.40 -31.91
C ASP A 262 22.85 -2.21 -31.29
N MET A 263 23.50 -1.66 -30.26
CA MET A 263 24.49 -2.37 -29.43
C MET A 263 23.85 -3.57 -28.73
N HIS A 264 22.63 -3.42 -28.21
CA HIS A 264 21.92 -4.54 -27.60
C HIS A 264 21.65 -5.66 -28.60
N LEU A 265 21.11 -5.34 -29.78
CA LEU A 265 20.80 -6.34 -30.82
C LEU A 265 22.06 -6.99 -31.42
N LYS A 266 23.18 -6.26 -31.45
CA LYS A 266 24.48 -6.83 -31.84
C LYS A 266 25.03 -7.79 -30.79
N HIS A 267 24.80 -7.50 -29.51
CA HIS A 267 25.25 -8.34 -28.40
C HIS A 267 24.38 -9.60 -28.24
N ASP A 268 23.07 -9.47 -28.35
CA ASP A 268 22.10 -10.57 -28.36
C ASP A 268 21.25 -10.56 -29.64
N PRO A 269 21.65 -11.30 -30.68
CA PRO A 269 20.90 -11.40 -31.93
C PRO A 269 19.53 -12.08 -31.80
N SER A 270 19.25 -12.77 -30.69
CA SER A 270 17.95 -13.39 -30.42
C SER A 270 16.94 -12.41 -29.83
N ALA A 271 17.41 -11.26 -29.33
CA ALA A 271 16.56 -10.22 -28.78
C ALA A 271 15.74 -9.51 -29.87
N THR A 272 14.54 -9.09 -29.50
CA THR A 272 13.71 -8.23 -30.36
C THR A 272 13.93 -6.77 -30.04
N GLU A 273 13.70 -5.88 -31.01
CA GLU A 273 13.80 -4.44 -30.78
C GLU A 273 12.86 -3.96 -29.65
N SER A 274 11.67 -4.54 -29.54
CA SER A 274 10.72 -4.22 -28.47
C SER A 274 11.24 -4.60 -27.07
N PHE A 275 12.00 -5.69 -26.98
CA PHE A 275 12.69 -6.12 -25.76
C PHE A 275 13.83 -5.14 -25.40
N ALA A 276 14.69 -4.78 -26.35
CA ALA A 276 15.75 -3.79 -26.14
C ALA A 276 15.18 -2.40 -25.74
N ARG A 277 14.05 -1.98 -26.31
CA ARG A 277 13.34 -0.75 -25.91
C ARG A 277 12.79 -0.79 -24.48
N THR A 278 12.62 -1.97 -23.88
CA THR A 278 12.26 -2.09 -22.45
C THR A 278 13.41 -1.64 -21.54
N HIS A 279 14.65 -1.92 -21.93
CA HIS A 279 15.86 -1.48 -21.24
C HIS A 279 16.06 0.04 -21.37
N VAL A 280 15.76 0.62 -22.54
CA VAL A 280 15.76 2.09 -22.73
C VAL A 280 14.71 2.77 -21.84
N ARG A 281 13.49 2.22 -21.76
CA ARG A 281 12.44 2.73 -20.86
C ARG A 281 12.87 2.66 -19.39
N ARG A 282 13.60 1.61 -19.02
CA ARG A 282 14.18 1.44 -17.69
C ARG A 282 15.21 2.53 -17.38
N LEU A 283 16.15 2.81 -18.30
CA LEU A 283 17.13 3.89 -18.15
C LEU A 283 16.49 5.27 -18.05
N GLU A 284 15.49 5.55 -18.88
CA GLU A 284 14.75 6.81 -18.83
C GLU A 284 14.00 6.99 -17.50
N ALA A 285 13.44 5.92 -16.94
CA ALA A 285 12.80 5.97 -15.63
C ALA A 285 13.79 6.30 -14.50
N ILE A 286 14.99 5.69 -14.53
CA ILE A 286 16.06 5.97 -13.56
C ILE A 286 16.58 7.40 -13.74
N ARG A 287 16.82 7.84 -14.98
CA ARG A 287 17.26 9.20 -15.31
C ARG A 287 16.31 10.26 -14.77
N ARG A 288 15.00 10.11 -15.00
CA ARG A 288 14.00 11.09 -14.52
C ARG A 288 13.94 11.21 -13.02
N ALA A 289 14.20 10.12 -12.30
CA ALA A 289 14.10 10.10 -10.85
C ALA A 289 15.40 10.53 -10.15
N THR A 290 16.55 10.18 -10.71
CA THR A 290 17.86 10.37 -10.05
C THR A 290 18.73 11.43 -10.71
N GLY A 291 18.49 11.76 -11.98
CA GLY A 291 19.42 12.54 -12.81
C GLY A 291 20.73 11.83 -13.12
N GLY A 292 20.97 10.62 -12.61
CA GLY A 292 22.28 9.97 -12.58
C GLY A 292 22.66 9.13 -13.81
N VAL A 293 21.90 9.21 -14.89
CA VAL A 293 22.20 8.54 -16.17
C VAL A 293 22.17 9.56 -17.28
N GLU A 294 23.26 9.68 -18.02
CA GLU A 294 23.39 10.65 -19.11
C GLU A 294 22.96 10.04 -20.45
N ARG A 295 22.38 10.89 -21.29
CA ARG A 295 21.95 10.53 -22.63
C ARG A 295 22.51 11.54 -23.62
N GLU A 296 23.31 11.05 -24.57
CA GLU A 296 23.87 11.84 -25.66
C GLU A 296 22.75 12.29 -26.64
N PRO A 297 22.97 13.38 -27.41
CA PRO A 297 21.98 13.87 -28.38
C PRO A 297 21.61 12.86 -29.48
N ASN A 298 22.53 11.95 -29.83
CA ASN A 298 22.31 10.87 -30.78
C ASN A 298 21.40 9.74 -30.23
N GLY A 299 21.05 9.80 -28.94
CA GLY A 299 20.20 8.83 -28.27
C GLY A 299 20.94 7.73 -27.48
N THR A 300 22.27 7.69 -27.56
CA THR A 300 23.15 6.77 -26.82
C THR A 300 23.15 7.09 -25.34
N TRP A 301 23.15 6.05 -24.51
CA TRP A 301 23.20 6.17 -23.05
C TRP A 301 24.63 5.97 -22.56
N LEU A 302 25.09 6.85 -21.67
CA LEU A 302 26.36 6.71 -20.97
C LEU A 302 26.10 6.02 -19.63
N ILE A 303 26.65 4.81 -19.48
CA ILE A 303 26.49 3.95 -18.32
C ILE A 303 27.81 3.93 -17.56
N ALA A 304 27.82 4.55 -16.39
CA ALA A 304 28.99 4.60 -15.52
C ALA A 304 29.27 3.23 -14.87
N PRO A 305 30.52 2.94 -14.46
CA PRO A 305 30.87 1.66 -13.83
C PRO A 305 30.10 1.34 -12.54
N ASP A 306 29.65 2.38 -11.81
CA ASP A 306 28.84 2.29 -10.59
C ASP A 306 27.33 2.23 -10.88
N HIS A 307 26.91 1.96 -12.12
CA HIS A 307 25.50 1.97 -12.53
C HIS A 307 24.63 1.06 -11.65
N LEU A 308 25.10 -0.14 -11.32
CA LEU A 308 24.33 -1.08 -10.49
C LEU A 308 24.15 -0.56 -9.05
N ASP A 309 25.15 0.11 -8.48
CA ASP A 309 25.02 0.74 -7.16
C ASP A 309 24.04 1.91 -7.19
N ARG A 310 24.05 2.71 -8.27
CA ARG A 310 23.04 3.76 -8.50
C ARG A 310 21.62 3.19 -8.63
N VAL A 311 21.48 2.05 -9.33
CA VAL A 311 20.20 1.34 -9.44
C VAL A 311 19.73 0.83 -8.08
N ALA A 312 20.62 0.23 -7.29
CA ALA A 312 20.30 -0.24 -5.94
C ALA A 312 19.85 0.91 -5.03
N ASN A 313 20.53 2.06 -5.08
CA ASN A 313 20.13 3.27 -4.36
C ASN A 313 18.76 3.79 -4.82
N TYR A 314 18.50 3.80 -6.13
CA TYR A 314 17.21 4.17 -6.69
C TYR A 314 16.08 3.25 -6.22
N GLU A 315 16.26 1.93 -6.27
CA GLU A 315 15.26 0.98 -5.79
C GLU A 315 15.08 1.07 -4.26
N GLY A 316 16.16 1.32 -3.51
CA GLY A 316 16.10 1.60 -2.06
C GLY A 316 15.29 2.85 -1.71
N GLN A 317 15.45 3.94 -2.46
CA GLN A 317 14.62 5.14 -2.28
C GLN A 317 13.14 4.86 -2.55
N ARG A 318 12.84 4.06 -3.59
CA ARG A 318 11.47 3.63 -3.89
C ARG A 318 10.90 2.74 -2.80
N ALA A 319 11.68 1.80 -2.26
CA ALA A 319 11.26 0.96 -1.15
C ALA A 319 10.99 1.80 0.12
N ARG A 320 11.66 2.93 0.35
CA ARG A 320 11.29 3.82 1.48
C ARG A 320 9.93 4.51 1.29
N ALA A 321 9.59 4.83 0.04
CA ALA A 321 8.30 5.44 -0.30
C ALA A 321 7.15 4.41 -0.34
N GLU A 322 7.44 3.22 -0.87
CA GLU A 322 6.52 2.10 -1.11
C GLU A 322 7.21 0.79 -0.65
N PRO A 323 7.24 0.48 0.66
CA PRO A 323 8.07 -0.59 1.23
C PRO A 323 7.62 -2.00 0.84
N VAL A 324 6.36 -2.15 0.46
CA VAL A 324 5.77 -3.44 0.17
C VAL A 324 4.99 -3.40 -1.13
N VAL A 325 4.87 -4.56 -1.75
CA VAL A 325 3.90 -4.82 -2.83
C VAL A 325 2.87 -5.78 -2.24
N ALA A 326 1.58 -5.54 -2.53
CA ALA A 326 0.52 -6.47 -2.18
C ALA A 326 -0.20 -6.95 -3.44
N ASP A 327 -0.11 -8.25 -3.69
CA ASP A 327 -0.79 -8.92 -4.78
C ASP A 327 -2.12 -9.47 -4.28
N LYS A 328 -3.21 -9.11 -4.97
CA LYS A 328 -4.56 -9.60 -4.66
C LYS A 328 -4.72 -11.04 -5.16
N LEU A 329 -4.62 -12.01 -4.27
CA LEU A 329 -4.81 -13.44 -4.60
C LEU A 329 -6.29 -13.79 -4.80
N SER A 330 -7.17 -13.15 -4.04
CA SER A 330 -8.62 -13.25 -4.24
C SER A 330 -9.33 -12.01 -3.72
N SER A 331 -10.24 -11.44 -4.51
CA SER A 331 -11.17 -10.41 -4.08
C SER A 331 -12.27 -10.94 -3.15
N MET A 332 -12.42 -12.27 -3.06
CA MET A 332 -13.48 -12.94 -2.32
C MET A 332 -13.01 -13.40 -0.94
N ALA A 333 -13.81 -13.10 0.08
CA ALA A 333 -13.61 -13.61 1.43
C ALA A 333 -13.59 -15.15 1.49
N LEU A 334 -12.77 -15.69 2.40
CA LEU A 334 -12.48 -17.11 2.53
C LEU A 334 -13.75 -17.96 2.63
N GLU A 335 -14.72 -17.52 3.42
CA GLU A 335 -15.95 -18.26 3.73
C GLU A 335 -16.80 -18.47 2.46
N ARG A 336 -16.81 -17.48 1.57
CA ARG A 336 -17.54 -17.53 0.30
C ARG A 336 -16.90 -18.50 -0.70
N GLN A 337 -15.59 -18.73 -0.61
CA GLN A 337 -14.87 -19.60 -1.54
C GLN A 337 -15.25 -21.07 -1.38
N VAL A 338 -15.65 -21.50 -0.17
CA VAL A 338 -15.92 -22.92 0.15
C VAL A 338 -16.96 -23.55 -0.79
N SER A 339 -18.08 -22.87 -1.00
CA SER A 339 -19.19 -23.37 -1.84
C SER A 339 -19.29 -22.69 -3.21
N PHE A 340 -18.31 -21.86 -3.57
CA PHE A 340 -18.36 -21.09 -4.81
C PHE A 340 -18.28 -22.00 -6.03
N ASN A 341 -19.25 -21.88 -6.95
CA ASN A 341 -19.27 -22.65 -8.19
C ASN A 341 -18.38 -21.99 -9.27
N GLY A 342 -17.09 -21.96 -8.99
CA GLY A 342 -16.06 -21.37 -9.83
C GLY A 342 -14.67 -21.61 -9.24
N ALA A 343 -13.61 -21.22 -9.96
CA ALA A 343 -12.24 -21.43 -9.49
C ALA A 343 -11.88 -20.37 -8.45
N THR A 344 -11.41 -20.82 -7.30
CA THR A 344 -11.09 -19.97 -6.13
C THR A 344 -9.60 -20.00 -5.80
N TRP A 345 -9.18 -19.20 -4.82
CA TRP A 345 -7.82 -19.29 -4.29
C TRP A 345 -7.60 -20.64 -3.57
N LEU A 346 -8.59 -21.14 -2.83
CA LEU A 346 -8.52 -22.46 -2.21
C LEU A 346 -8.20 -23.57 -3.22
N ASP A 347 -8.83 -23.56 -4.39
CA ASP A 347 -8.60 -24.59 -5.41
C ASP A 347 -7.17 -24.54 -5.96
N ARG A 348 -6.58 -23.34 -6.10
CA ARG A 348 -5.19 -23.17 -6.54
C ARG A 348 -4.21 -23.66 -5.47
N GLU A 349 -4.45 -23.32 -4.20
CA GLU A 349 -3.61 -23.80 -3.09
C GLU A 349 -3.66 -25.32 -2.92
N LEU A 350 -4.80 -25.96 -3.15
CA LEU A 350 -4.96 -27.41 -3.02
C LEU A 350 -4.10 -28.22 -4.02
N VAL A 351 -3.78 -27.63 -5.18
CA VAL A 351 -3.04 -28.29 -6.27
C VAL A 351 -1.70 -27.62 -6.56
N ALA A 352 -1.28 -26.65 -5.75
CA ALA A 352 0.00 -25.98 -5.91
C ALA A 352 1.15 -26.94 -5.59
N ASP A 353 2.24 -26.86 -6.36
CA ASP A 353 3.47 -27.62 -6.08
C ASP A 353 4.07 -27.26 -4.70
N ARG A 354 3.85 -26.00 -4.28
CA ARG A 354 4.31 -25.44 -3.00
C ARG A 354 3.16 -24.66 -2.37
N PRO A 355 2.24 -25.32 -1.65
CA PRO A 355 1.15 -24.65 -0.97
C PRO A 355 1.66 -23.80 0.20
N GLU A 356 0.90 -22.78 0.59
CA GLU A 356 1.25 -21.95 1.74
C GLU A 356 1.33 -22.77 3.04
N PRO A 357 2.39 -22.61 3.86
CA PRO A 357 2.45 -23.23 5.17
C PRO A 357 1.40 -22.62 6.09
N LEU A 358 0.45 -23.45 6.52
CA LEU A 358 -0.66 -23.01 7.38
C LEU A 358 -0.33 -23.25 8.84
N HIS A 359 -0.39 -22.22 9.68
CA HIS A 359 -0.28 -22.36 11.13
C HIS A 359 -1.55 -23.00 11.74
N GLY A 360 -1.45 -23.51 12.97
CA GLY A 360 -2.55 -24.16 13.70
C GLY A 360 -3.55 -23.19 14.33
N SER A 361 -3.28 -21.89 14.27
CA SER A 361 -4.09 -20.82 14.87
C SER A 361 -4.39 -19.71 13.85
N GLY A 362 -5.22 -18.74 14.26
CA GLY A 362 -5.54 -17.56 13.45
C GLY A 362 -6.09 -17.92 12.07
N PHE A 363 -5.74 -17.12 11.05
CA PHE A 363 -6.21 -17.34 9.69
C PHE A 363 -5.69 -18.66 9.08
N GLY A 364 -4.50 -19.14 9.47
CA GLY A 364 -3.97 -20.43 9.01
C GLY A 364 -4.89 -21.61 9.35
N ARG A 365 -5.48 -21.61 10.55
CA ARG A 365 -6.51 -22.58 10.95
C ARG A 365 -7.76 -22.45 10.09
N ASP A 366 -8.26 -21.24 9.93
CA ASP A 366 -9.49 -20.97 9.18
C ASP A 366 -9.36 -21.42 7.71
N VAL A 367 -8.19 -21.19 7.09
CA VAL A 367 -7.87 -21.68 5.74
C VAL A 367 -7.87 -23.21 5.68
N ARG A 368 -7.25 -23.88 6.66
CA ARG A 368 -7.23 -25.36 6.72
C ARG A 368 -8.64 -25.93 6.81
N GLU A 369 -9.51 -25.35 7.63
CA GLU A 369 -10.93 -25.74 7.75
C GLU A 369 -11.72 -25.44 6.47
N ALA A 370 -11.45 -24.32 5.81
CA ALA A 370 -12.05 -23.97 4.52
C ALA A 370 -11.61 -24.95 3.42
N GLN A 371 -10.33 -25.32 3.36
CA GLN A 371 -9.81 -26.34 2.44
C GLN A 371 -10.47 -27.71 2.67
N ALA A 372 -10.67 -28.11 3.93
CA ALA A 372 -11.33 -29.37 4.26
C ALA A 372 -12.78 -29.41 3.74
N ARG A 373 -13.55 -28.34 3.96
CA ARG A 373 -14.92 -28.21 3.43
C ARG A 373 -14.95 -28.10 1.90
N ARG A 374 -14.00 -27.36 1.31
CA ARG A 374 -13.87 -27.22 -0.14
C ARG A 374 -13.57 -28.55 -0.81
N ARG A 375 -12.71 -29.39 -0.22
CA ARG A 375 -12.44 -30.76 -0.69
C ARG A 375 -13.72 -31.61 -0.75
N GLN A 376 -14.54 -31.58 0.29
CA GLN A 376 -15.81 -32.31 0.30
C GLN A 376 -16.74 -31.81 -0.82
N TRP A 377 -16.81 -30.50 -1.03
CA TRP A 377 -17.57 -29.91 -2.14
C TRP A 377 -17.04 -30.38 -3.49
N LEU A 378 -15.72 -30.37 -3.71
CA LEU A 378 -15.10 -30.84 -4.95
C LEU A 378 -15.39 -32.32 -5.22
N ILE A 379 -15.38 -33.17 -4.18
CA ILE A 379 -15.75 -34.58 -4.28
C ILE A 379 -17.22 -34.74 -4.69
N ALA A 380 -18.13 -34.01 -4.03
CA ALA A 380 -19.55 -34.03 -4.39
C ALA A 380 -19.81 -33.53 -5.82
N GLN A 381 -18.97 -32.63 -6.35
CA GLN A 381 -19.02 -32.16 -7.74
C GLN A 381 -18.33 -33.11 -8.73
N GLY A 382 -17.79 -34.23 -8.27
CA GLY A 382 -17.04 -35.20 -9.07
C GLY A 382 -15.69 -34.68 -9.55
N LEU A 383 -15.18 -33.56 -9.01
CA LEU A 383 -13.92 -32.91 -9.41
C LEU A 383 -12.71 -33.41 -8.63
N ALA A 384 -12.95 -34.16 -7.56
CA ALA A 384 -11.94 -34.86 -6.78
C ALA A 384 -12.53 -36.19 -6.30
N HIS A 385 -11.68 -37.13 -5.90
CA HIS A 385 -12.11 -38.35 -5.22
C HIS A 385 -11.10 -38.72 -4.13
N LYS A 386 -11.54 -39.52 -3.16
CA LYS A 386 -10.70 -40.01 -2.08
C LYS A 386 -10.09 -41.36 -2.47
N GLU A 387 -8.79 -41.48 -2.32
CA GLU A 387 -8.03 -42.73 -2.44
C GLU A 387 -7.45 -43.11 -1.07
N GLN A 388 -6.75 -44.26 -0.98
CA GLN A 388 -6.17 -44.74 0.28
C GLN A 388 -5.13 -43.76 0.85
N ASP A 389 -4.34 -43.13 -0.01
CA ASP A 389 -3.22 -42.26 0.37
C ASP A 389 -3.54 -40.74 0.32
N GLY A 390 -4.78 -40.36 0.01
CA GLY A 390 -5.14 -38.94 -0.03
C GLY A 390 -6.34 -38.59 -0.90
N ILE A 391 -6.38 -37.33 -1.32
CA ILE A 391 -7.39 -36.82 -2.25
C ILE A 391 -6.72 -36.60 -3.59
N VAL A 392 -7.29 -37.20 -4.64
CA VAL A 392 -6.85 -37.00 -6.02
C VAL A 392 -7.80 -36.01 -6.69
N TYR A 393 -7.22 -34.99 -7.31
CA TYR A 393 -7.95 -33.96 -8.04
C TYR A 393 -7.91 -34.26 -9.54
N ARG A 394 -8.99 -33.93 -10.27
CA ARG A 394 -8.96 -34.00 -11.73
C ARG A 394 -7.91 -33.04 -12.30
N ALA A 395 -7.13 -33.49 -13.28
CA ALA A 395 -6.09 -32.68 -13.92
C ALA A 395 -6.63 -31.35 -14.51
N ASN A 396 -7.88 -31.35 -15.00
CA ASN A 396 -8.55 -30.17 -15.56
C ASN A 396 -9.54 -29.52 -14.58
N MET A 397 -9.43 -29.77 -13.27
CA MET A 397 -10.35 -29.21 -12.26
C MET A 397 -10.44 -27.69 -12.35
N LEU A 398 -9.30 -27.00 -12.40
CA LEU A 398 -9.27 -25.53 -12.43
C LEU A 398 -9.91 -24.97 -13.71
N SER A 399 -9.68 -25.60 -14.87
CA SER A 399 -10.29 -25.14 -16.12
C SER A 399 -11.79 -25.37 -16.14
N ILE A 400 -12.29 -26.52 -15.64
CA ILE A 400 -13.73 -26.77 -15.50
C ILE A 400 -14.37 -25.70 -14.60
N LEU A 401 -13.77 -25.42 -13.45
CA LEU A 401 -14.29 -24.43 -12.50
C LEU A 401 -14.27 -23.01 -13.08
N ARG A 402 -13.19 -22.61 -13.78
CA ARG A 402 -13.14 -21.31 -14.49
C ARG A 402 -14.26 -21.21 -15.53
N GLN A 403 -14.49 -22.29 -16.31
CA GLN A 403 -15.54 -22.28 -17.32
C GLN A 403 -16.94 -22.14 -16.73
N ARG A 404 -17.22 -22.82 -15.61
CA ARG A 404 -18.50 -22.69 -14.90
C ARG A 404 -18.76 -21.25 -14.46
N GLU A 405 -17.74 -20.57 -13.95
CA GLU A 405 -17.85 -19.16 -13.56
C GLU A 405 -18.06 -18.25 -14.79
N LEU A 406 -17.25 -18.42 -15.83
CA LEU A 406 -17.34 -17.64 -17.06
C LEU A 406 -18.72 -17.75 -17.70
N ASN A 407 -19.25 -18.97 -17.85
CA ASN A 407 -20.58 -19.18 -18.42
C ASN A 407 -21.69 -18.48 -17.61
N ARG A 408 -21.59 -18.50 -16.27
CA ARG A 408 -22.55 -17.83 -15.39
C ARG A 408 -22.50 -16.31 -15.54
N VAL A 409 -21.30 -15.73 -15.52
CA VAL A 409 -21.11 -14.27 -15.66
C VAL A 409 -21.45 -13.81 -17.09
N ALA A 410 -21.10 -14.60 -18.09
CA ALA A 410 -21.48 -14.38 -19.47
C ALA A 410 -23.01 -14.35 -19.65
N GLY A 411 -23.75 -15.27 -19.03
CA GLY A 411 -25.22 -15.23 -19.07
C GLY A 411 -25.79 -13.92 -18.52
N GLN A 412 -25.29 -13.47 -17.37
CA GLN A 412 -25.70 -12.20 -16.75
C GLN A 412 -25.37 -10.98 -17.65
N LEU A 413 -24.18 -10.97 -18.25
CA LEU A 413 -23.78 -9.91 -19.17
C LEU A 413 -24.54 -9.96 -20.50
N SER A 414 -24.93 -11.15 -20.97
CA SER A 414 -25.76 -11.29 -22.17
C SER A 414 -27.12 -10.65 -21.99
N GLU A 415 -27.75 -10.83 -20.82
CA GLU A 415 -29.02 -10.18 -20.48
C GLU A 415 -28.86 -8.66 -20.39
N GLU A 416 -27.77 -8.17 -19.79
CA GLU A 416 -27.51 -6.74 -19.65
C GLU A 416 -27.17 -6.03 -20.97
N LEU A 417 -26.34 -6.66 -21.80
CA LEU A 417 -25.83 -6.07 -23.05
C LEU A 417 -26.75 -6.34 -24.25
N GLY A 418 -27.67 -7.29 -24.15
CA GLY A 418 -28.49 -7.76 -25.28
C GLY A 418 -27.67 -8.45 -26.37
N LEU A 419 -26.47 -8.96 -26.03
CA LEU A 419 -25.55 -9.60 -26.95
C LEU A 419 -25.22 -11.03 -26.50
N PRO A 420 -25.14 -12.02 -27.42
CA PRO A 420 -24.69 -13.36 -27.07
C PRO A 420 -23.21 -13.38 -26.68
N TYR A 421 -22.86 -14.26 -25.75
CA TYR A 421 -21.47 -14.53 -25.39
C TYR A 421 -20.79 -15.49 -26.37
N ALA A 422 -19.59 -15.12 -26.81
CA ALA A 422 -18.71 -15.97 -27.60
C ALA A 422 -17.39 -16.21 -26.86
N GLU A 423 -17.05 -17.48 -26.66
CA GLU A 423 -15.83 -17.89 -25.96
C GLU A 423 -14.56 -17.57 -26.76
N ALA A 424 -13.54 -17.05 -26.08
CA ALA A 424 -12.23 -16.81 -26.63
C ALA A 424 -11.46 -18.13 -26.77
N ARG A 425 -11.31 -18.64 -28.01
CA ARG A 425 -10.49 -19.84 -28.26
C ARG A 425 -8.99 -19.51 -28.13
N SER A 426 -8.21 -20.42 -27.56
CA SER A 426 -6.75 -20.33 -27.55
C SER A 426 -6.22 -20.22 -28.99
N GLY A 427 -5.29 -19.29 -29.23
CA GLY A 427 -4.80 -18.92 -30.56
C GLY A 427 -5.75 -18.04 -31.38
N GLY A 428 -6.96 -17.77 -30.87
CA GLY A 428 -7.95 -16.95 -31.54
C GLY A 428 -7.62 -15.46 -31.45
N ARG A 429 -7.93 -14.73 -32.52
CA ARG A 429 -7.90 -13.27 -32.55
C ARG A 429 -9.19 -12.72 -31.92
N VAL A 430 -9.04 -11.80 -30.98
CA VAL A 430 -10.13 -11.06 -30.35
C VAL A 430 -10.01 -9.61 -30.81
N GLU A 431 -11.07 -9.06 -31.38
CA GLU A 431 -11.13 -7.69 -31.88
C GLU A 431 -12.50 -7.11 -31.55
N GLY A 432 -12.54 -5.89 -31.03
CA GLY A 432 -13.78 -5.21 -30.67
C GLY A 432 -13.54 -4.00 -29.75
N THR A 433 -14.64 -3.43 -29.26
CA THR A 433 -14.60 -2.28 -28.34
C THR A 433 -14.48 -2.77 -26.90
N LEU A 434 -13.45 -2.29 -26.19
CA LEU A 434 -13.30 -2.58 -24.77
C LEU A 434 -14.35 -1.78 -23.98
N ARG A 435 -15.38 -2.44 -23.45
CA ARG A 435 -16.45 -1.77 -22.71
C ARG A 435 -16.06 -1.40 -21.29
N ARG A 436 -15.60 -2.40 -20.52
CA ARG A 436 -15.26 -2.29 -19.10
C ARG A 436 -14.51 -3.53 -18.64
N SER A 437 -14.02 -3.50 -17.40
CA SER A 437 -13.58 -4.69 -16.68
C SER A 437 -14.69 -5.25 -15.79
N VAL A 438 -14.65 -6.56 -15.55
CA VAL A 438 -15.45 -7.26 -14.54
C VAL A 438 -14.53 -8.07 -13.62
N GLU A 439 -14.83 -8.09 -12.33
CA GLU A 439 -14.06 -8.84 -11.32
C GLU A 439 -14.71 -10.22 -11.10
N LEU A 440 -13.97 -11.28 -11.39
CA LEU A 440 -14.36 -12.68 -11.15
C LEU A 440 -13.52 -13.26 -10.00
N ALA A 441 -13.96 -14.37 -9.40
CA ALA A 441 -13.16 -15.10 -8.41
C ALA A 441 -11.85 -15.65 -9.02
N SER A 442 -11.90 -15.97 -10.31
CA SER A 442 -10.75 -16.41 -11.10
C SER A 442 -9.79 -15.28 -11.51
N GLY A 443 -10.20 -14.02 -11.42
CA GLY A 443 -9.38 -12.84 -11.75
C GLY A 443 -10.19 -11.71 -12.40
N LYS A 444 -9.51 -10.63 -12.79
CA LYS A 444 -10.14 -9.52 -13.53
C LYS A 444 -10.21 -9.85 -15.02
N TYR A 445 -11.36 -9.62 -15.65
CA TYR A 445 -11.59 -9.85 -17.08
C TYR A 445 -12.05 -8.56 -17.77
N ALA A 446 -11.64 -8.38 -19.03
CA ALA A 446 -12.16 -7.36 -19.93
C ALA A 446 -13.39 -7.89 -20.69
N VAL A 447 -14.39 -7.02 -20.83
CA VAL A 447 -15.54 -7.23 -21.70
C VAL A 447 -15.25 -6.57 -23.05
N VAL A 448 -15.05 -7.37 -24.09
CA VAL A 448 -14.82 -6.90 -25.46
C VAL A 448 -16.07 -7.12 -26.28
N GLU A 449 -16.73 -6.02 -26.63
CA GLU A 449 -17.94 -6.01 -27.45
C GLU A 449 -17.58 -6.02 -28.93
N LYS A 450 -18.23 -6.89 -29.69
CA LYS A 450 -18.16 -6.96 -31.15
C LYS A 450 -19.53 -6.60 -31.74
N SER A 451 -19.65 -6.59 -33.06
CA SER A 451 -20.88 -6.15 -33.74
C SER A 451 -22.13 -6.98 -33.44
N ARG A 452 -21.99 -8.25 -33.01
CA ARG A 452 -23.12 -9.18 -32.77
C ARG A 452 -22.94 -10.08 -31.56
N GLU A 453 -21.86 -9.92 -30.81
CA GLU A 453 -21.49 -10.79 -29.69
C GLU A 453 -20.54 -10.03 -28.77
N PHE A 454 -20.27 -10.57 -27.60
CA PHE A 454 -19.15 -10.12 -26.77
C PHE A 454 -18.33 -11.30 -26.27
N THR A 455 -17.08 -11.01 -25.92
CA THR A 455 -16.14 -11.99 -25.40
C THR A 455 -15.53 -11.48 -24.09
N LEU A 456 -15.26 -12.41 -23.18
CA LEU A 456 -14.55 -12.16 -21.92
C LEU A 456 -13.11 -12.65 -22.06
N VAL A 457 -12.17 -11.82 -21.64
CA VAL A 457 -10.74 -12.10 -21.76
C VAL A 457 -9.96 -11.62 -20.54
N PRO A 458 -8.87 -12.29 -20.12
CA PRO A 458 -8.10 -11.86 -18.95
C PRO A 458 -7.64 -10.40 -19.07
N TRP A 459 -7.84 -9.62 -18.01
CA TRP A 459 -7.46 -8.21 -17.96
C TRP A 459 -5.95 -8.05 -17.95
N ARG A 460 -5.44 -7.03 -18.66
CA ARG A 460 -4.06 -6.59 -18.57
C ARG A 460 -4.02 -5.09 -18.27
N PRO A 461 -3.13 -4.60 -17.39
CA PRO A 461 -3.08 -3.17 -17.02
C PRO A 461 -2.99 -2.21 -18.21
N VAL A 462 -2.39 -2.63 -19.32
CA VAL A 462 -2.32 -1.85 -20.57
C VAL A 462 -3.72 -1.46 -21.11
N LEU A 463 -4.76 -2.24 -20.80
CA LEU A 463 -6.13 -2.00 -21.25
C LEU A 463 -6.81 -0.83 -20.53
N GLU A 464 -6.30 -0.42 -19.37
CA GLU A 464 -6.95 0.58 -18.51
C GLU A 464 -7.16 1.92 -19.23
N ARG A 465 -6.20 2.33 -20.07
CA ARG A 465 -6.26 3.58 -20.87
C ARG A 465 -7.09 3.48 -22.15
N HIS A 466 -7.70 2.31 -22.38
CA HIS A 466 -8.35 1.95 -23.64
C HIS A 466 -9.80 1.54 -23.46
N VAL A 467 -10.35 1.69 -22.25
CA VAL A 467 -11.79 1.57 -22.02
C VAL A 467 -12.52 2.57 -22.93
N GLY A 468 -13.52 2.08 -23.66
CA GLY A 468 -14.27 2.81 -24.69
C GLY A 468 -13.61 2.84 -26.08
N LYS A 469 -12.45 2.18 -26.29
CA LYS A 469 -11.73 2.18 -27.57
C LYS A 469 -11.69 0.78 -28.19
N GLU A 470 -11.43 0.74 -29.50
CA GLU A 470 -11.14 -0.51 -30.22
C GLU A 470 -9.81 -1.11 -29.75
N VAL A 471 -9.84 -2.41 -29.47
CA VAL A 471 -8.69 -3.23 -29.07
C VAL A 471 -8.66 -4.48 -29.92
N SER A 472 -7.45 -4.95 -30.24
CA SER A 472 -7.24 -6.24 -30.91
C SER A 472 -6.16 -7.03 -30.18
N GLY A 473 -6.24 -8.35 -30.21
CA GLY A 473 -5.23 -9.19 -29.57
C GLY A 473 -5.37 -10.66 -29.94
N VAL A 474 -4.35 -11.44 -29.64
CA VAL A 474 -4.35 -12.89 -29.83
C VAL A 474 -4.28 -13.57 -28.48
N VAL A 475 -5.19 -14.51 -28.25
CA VAL A 475 -5.26 -15.32 -27.03
C VAL A 475 -4.13 -16.34 -27.04
N SER A 476 -3.27 -16.32 -26.02
CA SER A 476 -2.28 -17.37 -25.74
C SER A 476 -2.66 -18.09 -24.44
N GLY A 477 -2.17 -19.32 -24.23
CA GLY A 477 -2.71 -20.24 -23.20
C GLY A 477 -3.09 -19.62 -21.85
N GLU A 478 -2.26 -18.75 -21.26
CA GLU A 478 -2.52 -18.09 -19.97
C GLU A 478 -2.78 -16.57 -20.08
N GLY A 479 -2.85 -15.98 -21.28
CA GLY A 479 -2.98 -14.52 -21.42
C GLY A 479 -3.34 -14.04 -22.83
N ILE A 480 -3.30 -12.72 -23.05
CA ILE A 480 -3.54 -12.13 -24.38
C ILE A 480 -2.41 -11.17 -24.72
N SER A 481 -1.86 -11.31 -25.94
CA SER A 481 -1.00 -10.30 -26.54
C SER A 481 -1.89 -9.25 -27.20
N TRP A 482 -1.86 -8.02 -26.70
CA TRP A 482 -2.70 -6.92 -27.17
C TRP A 482 -1.95 -6.01 -28.14
N THR A 483 -2.60 -5.67 -29.24
CA THR A 483 -2.24 -4.59 -30.16
C THR A 483 -3.30 -3.51 -30.04
N VAL A 484 -2.92 -2.33 -29.55
CA VAL A 484 -3.88 -1.29 -29.21
C VAL A 484 -3.70 -0.06 -30.10
N GLY A 485 -4.79 0.36 -30.77
CA GLY A 485 -4.83 1.47 -31.71
C GLY A 485 -4.89 1.05 -33.18
N ARG A 486 -5.53 1.88 -34.01
CA ARG A 486 -5.66 1.68 -35.47
C ARG A 486 -4.28 1.51 -36.10
N GLN A 487 -3.98 0.29 -36.55
CA GLN A 487 -3.04 0.13 -37.65
C GLN A 487 -3.72 0.81 -38.85
N ARG A 488 -3.21 1.98 -39.26
CA ARG A 488 -3.48 2.47 -40.62
C ARG A 488 -2.85 1.46 -41.57
N SER A 489 -3.61 0.44 -41.93
CA SER A 489 -3.42 -0.27 -43.18
C SER A 489 -3.75 0.72 -44.28
N GLY A 490 -2.75 1.52 -44.67
CA GLY A 490 -2.82 2.20 -45.96
C GLY A 490 -2.97 1.11 -47.04
N PRO A 491 -3.79 1.33 -48.08
CA PRO A 491 -3.94 0.33 -49.13
C PRO A 491 -2.58 0.08 -49.79
N GLY A 492 -2.14 -1.18 -49.78
CA GLY A 492 -1.09 -1.64 -50.66
C GLY A 492 -1.65 -1.56 -52.07
N VAL A 493 -1.13 -0.64 -52.87
CA VAL A 493 -1.30 -0.67 -54.32
C VAL A 493 -0.31 -1.69 -54.86
N SER A 494 -0.84 -2.63 -55.64
CA SER A 494 -0.13 -3.69 -56.35
C SER A 494 1.02 -3.20 -57.21
#